data_AF-A0AAV6C5G5-F1
#
_entry.id   AF-A0AAV6C5G5-F1
#
_cell.length_a   1.000
_cell.length_b   1.000
_cell.length_c   1.000
_cell.angle_alpha   90.00
_cell.angle_beta   90.00
_cell.angle_gamma   90.00
#
_symmetry.space_group_name_H-M   'P 1'
#
loop_
_entity.id
_entity.type
_entity.pdbx_description
1 polymer ?
#
loop_
_entity_poly.entity_id
_entity_poly.type
_entity_poly.pdbx_seq_one_letter_code
_entity_poly.pdbx_strand_id
1 'polypeptide(L)'
;MKRIQYGNWIPGAVVRVYSKRRAVWHFGIAGSLSVAGPMVMHASKDRGQFAVTTNDEFSKGQPIQYTWVPANLEQQQIVLNRAESQIGKPYRLLDMDCEDYVNWIVTGVARSPQREQFVAAAFLLAVVCVGVAAISA
;
A
#
# COMPACT_ATOMS: atom_id res chain seq x y z
N MET A 1 -0.02 -2.58 25.35
CA MET A 1 -0.11 -1.10 25.48
C MET A 1 -0.99 -0.56 24.36
N LYS A 2 -1.80 0.48 24.61
CA LYS A 2 -2.66 1.10 23.57
C LYS A 2 -1.81 1.86 22.55
N ARG A 3 -2.26 1.92 21.29
CA ARG A 3 -1.62 2.71 20.22
C ARG A 3 -1.64 4.22 20.54
N ILE A 4 -0.72 4.96 19.92
CA ILE A 4 -0.71 6.44 19.95
C ILE A 4 -1.66 6.99 18.89
N GLN A 5 -2.39 8.05 19.21
CA GLN A 5 -3.22 8.81 18.28
C GLN A 5 -3.24 10.29 18.68
N TYR A 6 -3.36 11.18 17.69
CA TYR A 6 -3.43 12.62 17.89
C TYR A 6 -4.76 13.15 17.34
N GLY A 7 -5.76 13.28 18.22
CA GLY A 7 -7.14 13.48 17.78
C GLY A 7 -7.58 12.33 16.87
N ASN A 8 -7.96 12.66 15.63
CA ASN A 8 -8.36 11.67 14.62
C ASN A 8 -7.18 11.09 13.81
N TRP A 9 -5.95 11.58 14.04
CA TRP A 9 -4.78 11.10 13.32
C TRP A 9 -4.13 9.91 14.02
N ILE A 10 -4.00 8.79 13.31
CA ILE A 10 -3.44 7.55 13.85
C ILE A 10 -2.16 7.20 13.08
N PRO A 11 -0.96 7.49 13.62
CA PRO A 11 0.29 7.07 13.00
C PRO A 11 0.32 5.55 12.76
N GLY A 12 0.98 5.13 11.70
CA GLY A 12 1.05 3.73 11.26
C GLY A 12 -0.24 3.21 10.61
N ALA A 13 -1.36 3.94 10.62
CA ALA A 13 -2.56 3.50 9.94
C ALA A 13 -2.42 3.59 8.41
N VAL A 14 -3.14 2.73 7.69
CA VAL A 14 -3.23 2.80 6.23
C VAL A 14 -4.32 3.79 5.85
N VAL A 15 -3.92 4.76 5.03
CA VAL A 15 -4.82 5.73 4.42
C VAL A 15 -4.88 5.54 2.91
N ARG A 16 -6.04 5.83 2.32
CA ARG A 16 -6.19 5.91 0.87
C ARG A 16 -6.93 7.17 0.45
N VAL A 17 -6.67 7.59 -0.77
CA VAL A 17 -7.35 8.71 -1.42
C VAL A 17 -7.59 8.37 -2.90
N TYR A 18 -8.72 8.79 -3.46
CA TYR A 18 -8.98 8.58 -4.88
C TYR A 18 -8.27 9.63 -5.72
N SER A 19 -7.31 9.23 -6.55
CA SER A 19 -6.61 10.14 -7.43
C SER A 19 -7.42 10.40 -8.70
N LYS A 20 -8.16 11.51 -8.74
CA LYS A 20 -8.93 11.93 -9.93
C LYS A 20 -8.07 12.02 -11.20
N ARG A 21 -6.81 12.50 -11.07
CA ARG A 21 -5.86 12.62 -12.19
C ARG A 21 -5.48 11.28 -12.81
N ARG A 22 -5.47 10.20 -12.03
CA ARG A 22 -4.99 8.87 -12.46
C ARG A 22 -6.08 7.80 -12.47
N ALA A 23 -7.30 8.15 -12.06
CA ALA A 23 -8.44 7.25 -11.91
C ALA A 23 -8.12 5.96 -11.09
N VAL A 24 -7.28 6.08 -10.06
CA VAL A 24 -6.88 4.95 -9.21
C VAL A 24 -6.85 5.36 -7.73
N TRP A 25 -7.06 4.38 -6.86
CA TRP A 25 -6.79 4.55 -5.43
C TRP A 25 -5.30 4.70 -5.18
N HIS A 26 -4.95 5.71 -4.39
CA HIS A 26 -3.60 6.00 -3.97
C HIS A 26 -3.49 5.77 -2.46
N PHE A 27 -2.55 4.93 -2.06
CA PHE A 27 -2.40 4.50 -0.67
C PHE A 27 -1.15 5.12 -0.03
N GLY A 28 -1.20 5.27 1.29
CA GLY A 28 -0.09 5.73 2.11
C GLY A 28 -0.22 5.26 3.56
N ILE A 29 0.83 5.49 4.31
CA ILE A 29 0.90 5.26 5.75
C ILE A 29 0.86 6.60 6.46
N ALA A 30 -0.06 6.76 7.39
CA ALA A 30 -0.12 7.91 8.28
C ALA A 30 1.17 7.98 9.11
N GLY A 31 1.93 9.06 8.96
CA GLY A 31 3.20 9.28 9.65
C GLY A 31 3.06 10.17 10.88
N SER A 32 4.16 10.84 11.23
CA SER A 32 4.21 11.80 12.33
C SER A 32 3.42 13.08 12.03
N LEU A 33 3.19 13.87 13.08
CA LEU A 33 2.78 15.27 12.94
C LEU A 33 4.04 16.13 12.77
N SER A 34 3.99 17.07 11.83
CA SER A 34 4.98 18.13 11.65
C SER A 34 4.36 19.50 11.93
N VAL A 35 5.18 20.55 11.90
CA VAL A 35 4.69 21.94 11.95
C VAL A 35 3.73 22.25 10.80
N ALA A 36 3.90 21.59 9.66
CA ALA A 36 3.01 21.70 8.49
C ALA A 36 1.76 20.80 8.58
N GLY A 37 1.56 20.11 9.70
CA GLY A 37 0.44 19.18 9.93
C GLY A 37 0.81 17.70 9.73
N PRO A 38 -0.20 16.83 9.58
CA PRO A 38 0.01 15.40 9.44
C PRO A 38 0.78 15.03 8.18
N MET A 39 1.70 14.08 8.31
CA MET A 39 2.55 13.62 7.21
C MET A 39 2.14 12.25 6.72
N VAL A 40 2.24 11.98 5.42
CA VAL A 40 1.93 10.68 4.81
C VAL A 40 3.16 10.13 4.11
N MET A 41 3.49 8.88 4.41
CA MET A 41 4.53 8.11 3.71
C MET A 41 3.89 7.31 2.58
N HIS A 42 4.32 7.52 1.34
CA HIS A 42 3.70 6.84 0.21
C HIS A 42 4.65 6.69 -0.98
N ALA A 43 4.33 5.75 -1.88
CA ALA A 43 4.89 5.70 -3.22
C ALA A 43 4.45 6.93 -4.02
N SER A 44 5.29 7.95 -4.14
CA SER A 44 4.95 9.15 -4.88
C SER A 44 5.19 8.93 -6.37
N LYS A 45 4.08 8.76 -7.11
CA LYS A 45 4.12 8.65 -8.57
C LYS A 45 4.66 9.91 -9.26
N ASP A 46 4.51 11.08 -8.62
CA ASP A 46 5.04 12.35 -9.13
C ASP A 46 6.56 12.45 -8.93
N ARG A 47 7.09 11.84 -7.85
CA ARG A 47 8.53 11.86 -7.53
C ARG A 47 9.27 10.59 -7.99
N GLY A 48 8.57 9.55 -8.45
CA GLY A 48 9.16 8.27 -8.84
C GLY A 48 9.81 7.50 -7.70
N GLN A 49 9.49 7.82 -6.44
CA GLN A 49 10.11 7.26 -5.24
C GLN A 49 9.15 7.24 -4.06
N PHE A 50 9.47 6.46 -3.04
CA PHE A 50 8.80 6.56 -1.74
C PHE A 50 9.18 7.87 -1.07
N ALA A 51 8.18 8.63 -0.64
CA ALA A 51 8.36 9.97 -0.10
C ALA A 51 7.47 10.19 1.12
N VAL A 52 7.88 11.17 1.92
CA VAL A 52 7.05 11.75 2.99
C VAL A 52 6.54 13.09 2.48
N THR A 53 5.22 13.27 2.53
CA THR A 53 4.55 14.49 2.06
C THR A 53 3.54 14.95 3.10
N THR A 54 3.07 16.20 3.02
CA THR A 54 1.96 16.63 3.85
C THR A 54 0.68 15.90 3.45
N ASN A 55 -0.26 15.81 4.39
CA ASN A 55 -1.58 15.28 4.12
C ASN A 55 -2.28 15.96 2.94
N ASP A 56 -2.09 17.28 2.81
CA ASP A 56 -2.64 18.09 1.73
C ASP A 56 -1.99 17.77 0.38
N GLU A 57 -0.67 17.59 0.33
CA GLU A 57 0.05 17.19 -0.89
C GLU A 57 -0.37 15.77 -1.32
N PHE A 58 -0.48 14.84 -0.37
CA PHE A 58 -0.92 13.47 -0.63
C PHE A 58 -2.35 13.42 -1.17
N SER A 59 -3.27 14.16 -0.55
CA SER A 59 -4.70 14.09 -0.85
C SER A 59 -5.12 14.94 -2.04
N LYS A 60 -4.41 16.03 -2.31
CA LYS A 60 -4.79 17.03 -3.33
C LYS A 60 -6.25 17.47 -3.17
N GLY A 61 -6.65 17.71 -1.93
CA GLY A 61 -8.01 18.13 -1.55
C GLY A 61 -9.09 17.05 -1.70
N GLN A 62 -8.71 15.79 -1.91
CA GLN A 62 -9.66 14.67 -1.94
C GLN A 62 -9.83 14.04 -0.54
N PRO A 63 -11.00 13.48 -0.21
CA PRO A 63 -11.21 12.85 1.09
C PRO A 63 -10.30 11.65 1.33
N ILE A 64 -9.72 11.59 2.53
CA ILE A 64 -8.86 10.49 2.97
C ILE A 64 -9.69 9.49 3.77
N GLN A 65 -9.47 8.20 3.49
CA GLN A 65 -10.12 7.10 4.18
C GLN A 65 -9.09 6.22 4.88
N TYR A 66 -9.33 5.92 6.15
CA TYR A 66 -8.62 4.84 6.83
C TYR A 66 -9.15 3.50 6.33
N THR A 67 -8.26 2.62 5.93
CA THR A 67 -8.60 1.24 5.51
C THR A 67 -8.11 0.21 6.52
N TRP A 68 -7.11 0.57 7.31
CA TRP A 68 -6.58 -0.29 8.36
C TRP A 68 -5.93 0.57 9.45
N VAL A 69 -6.01 0.12 10.71
CA VAL A 69 -5.40 0.78 11.86
C VAL A 69 -4.62 -0.25 12.72
N PRO A 70 -3.47 0.13 13.31
CA PRO A 70 -2.75 -0.77 14.20
C PRO A 70 -3.57 -1.07 15.46
N ALA A 71 -3.56 -2.33 15.90
CA ALA A 71 -4.28 -2.76 17.10
C ALA A 71 -3.59 -2.29 18.39
N ASN A 72 -2.26 -2.19 18.37
CA ASN A 72 -1.44 -1.87 19.53
C ASN A 72 -0.17 -1.08 19.13
N LEU A 73 0.59 -0.65 20.13
CA LEU A 73 1.81 0.16 19.94
C LEU A 73 2.93 -0.60 19.20
N GLU A 74 3.08 -1.89 19.45
CA GLU A 74 4.09 -2.72 18.80
C GLU A 74 3.84 -2.79 17.29
N GLN A 75 2.60 -3.08 16.90
CA GLN A 75 2.21 -3.12 15.49
C GLN A 75 2.35 -1.76 14.82
N GLN A 76 2.00 -0.68 15.53
CA GLN A 76 2.20 0.69 15.06
C GLN A 76 3.69 0.96 14.77
N GLN A 77 4.60 0.59 15.69
CA GLN A 77 6.03 0.79 15.50
C GLN A 77 6.60 -0.05 14.35
N ILE A 78 6.17 -1.31 14.22
CA ILE A 78 6.59 -2.19 13.12
C ILE A 78 6.22 -1.57 11.77
N VAL A 79 4.99 -1.08 11.63
CA VAL A 79 4.50 -0.47 10.39
C VAL A 79 5.26 0.81 10.07
N LEU A 80 5.46 1.69 11.06
CA LEU A 80 6.22 2.92 10.88
C LEU A 80 7.66 2.63 10.45
N ASN A 81 8.36 1.73 11.15
CA ASN A 81 9.74 1.34 10.81
C ASN A 81 9.84 0.80 9.39
N ARG A 82 8.88 -0.05 8.97
CA ARG A 82 8.85 -0.60 7.61
C ARG A 82 8.61 0.49 6.58
N ALA A 83 7.65 1.38 6.79
CA ALA A 83 7.36 2.49 5.88
C ALA A 83 8.56 3.44 5.75
N GLU A 84 9.19 3.80 6.89
CA GLU A 84 10.39 4.63 6.95
C GLU A 84 11.56 4.01 6.20
N SER A 85 11.75 2.68 6.32
CA SER A 85 12.83 1.95 5.63
C SER A 85 12.77 2.03 4.10
N GLN A 86 11.66 2.50 3.53
CA GLN A 86 11.45 2.57 2.10
C GLN A 86 11.67 3.98 1.54
N ILE A 87 11.62 5.01 2.39
CA ILE A 87 11.73 6.40 1.96
C ILE A 87 13.02 6.62 1.16
N GLY A 88 12.89 7.30 0.01
CA GLY A 88 13.98 7.56 -0.93
C GLY A 88 14.26 6.41 -1.91
N LYS A 89 13.74 5.20 -1.68
CA LYS A 89 13.90 4.11 -2.66
C LYS A 89 13.07 4.41 -3.92
N PRO A 90 13.57 4.04 -5.11
CA PRO A 90 12.84 4.22 -6.35
C PRO A 90 11.55 3.39 -6.34
N TYR A 91 10.47 3.98 -6.82
CA TYR A 91 9.19 3.31 -7.00
C TYR A 91 8.95 3.11 -8.49
N ARG A 92 9.01 1.85 -8.93
CA ARG A 92 8.72 1.47 -10.32
C ARG A 92 7.22 1.41 -10.55
N LEU A 93 6.72 2.39 -11.31
CA LEU A 93 5.32 2.64 -11.63
C LEU A 93 4.56 1.46 -12.28
N LEU A 94 5.26 0.43 -12.76
CA LEU A 94 4.68 -0.68 -13.53
C LEU A 94 4.75 -2.05 -12.82
N ASP A 95 5.41 -2.16 -11.66
CA ASP A 95 5.74 -3.47 -11.08
C ASP A 95 5.20 -3.72 -9.66
N MET A 96 4.59 -2.73 -9.01
CA MET A 96 3.99 -2.89 -7.68
C MET A 96 2.73 -2.05 -7.53
N ASP A 97 1.58 -2.69 -7.44
CA ASP A 97 0.36 -2.02 -7.01
C ASP A 97 0.60 -1.36 -5.65
N CYS A 98 0.17 -0.11 -5.50
CA CYS A 98 0.33 0.60 -4.22
C CYS A 98 -0.31 -0.17 -3.04
N GLU A 99 -1.26 -1.05 -3.35
CA GLU A 99 -1.88 -1.99 -2.42
C GLU A 99 -0.91 -3.08 -1.94
N ASP A 100 -0.15 -3.71 -2.84
CA ASP A 100 0.85 -4.73 -2.49
C ASP A 100 1.95 -4.16 -1.58
N TYR A 101 2.39 -2.95 -1.87
CA TYR A 101 3.37 -2.24 -1.06
C TYR A 101 2.86 -2.02 0.38
N VAL A 102 1.62 -1.55 0.50
CA VAL A 102 1.00 -1.32 1.80
C VAL A 102 0.72 -2.62 2.55
N ASN A 103 0.30 -3.67 1.84
CA ASN A 103 0.17 -5.01 2.41
C ASN A 103 1.50 -5.51 2.97
N TRP A 104 2.61 -5.34 2.26
CA TRP A 104 3.93 -5.70 2.78
C TRP A 104 4.30 -4.90 4.03
N ILE A 105 4.01 -3.60 4.06
CA ILE A 105 4.26 -2.78 5.25
C ILE A 105 3.49 -3.32 6.46
N VAL A 106 2.19 -3.58 6.29
CA VAL A 106 1.30 -4.02 7.38
C VAL A 106 1.65 -5.44 7.84
N THR A 107 1.79 -6.38 6.91
CA THR A 107 1.89 -7.81 7.21
C THR A 107 3.33 -8.31 7.32
N GLY A 108 4.28 -7.63 6.67
CA GLY A 108 5.66 -8.09 6.49
C GLY A 108 5.81 -9.17 5.42
N VAL A 109 4.72 -9.52 4.73
CA VAL A 109 4.68 -10.59 3.74
C VAL A 109 4.62 -9.96 2.36
N ALA A 110 5.60 -10.27 1.51
CA ALA A 110 5.59 -9.84 0.11
C ALA A 110 4.68 -10.80 -0.69
N ARG A 111 3.37 -10.73 -0.46
CA ARG A 111 2.37 -11.49 -1.22
C ARG A 111 1.40 -10.54 -1.92
N SER A 112 1.10 -10.86 -3.17
CA SER A 112 0.18 -10.14 -4.03
C SER A 112 -1.00 -11.06 -4.35
N PRO A 113 -2.17 -10.87 -3.72
CA PRO A 113 -3.35 -11.69 -3.96
C PRO A 113 -3.74 -11.73 -5.43
N GLN A 114 -3.57 -10.62 -6.18
CA GLN A 114 -3.84 -10.61 -7.62
C GLN A 114 -2.83 -11.46 -8.40
N ARG A 115 -1.52 -11.37 -8.12
CA ARG A 115 -0.53 -12.25 -8.77
C ARG A 115 -0.77 -13.72 -8.44
N GLU A 116 -1.11 -14.04 -7.19
CA GLU A 116 -1.43 -15.42 -6.79
C GLU A 116 -2.66 -15.95 -7.56
N GLN A 117 -3.69 -15.12 -7.73
CA GLN A 117 -4.87 -15.47 -8.53
C GLN A 117 -4.56 -15.64 -10.02
N PHE A 118 -3.73 -14.76 -10.60
CA PHE A 118 -3.32 -14.89 -12.00
C PHE A 118 -2.47 -16.13 -12.26
N VAL A 119 -1.53 -16.45 -11.36
CA VAL A 119 -0.72 -17.68 -11.46
C VAL A 119 -1.62 -18.91 -11.33
N ALA A 120 -2.54 -18.92 -10.38
CA ALA A 120 -3.49 -20.04 -10.22
C ALA A 120 -4.40 -20.21 -11.45
N ALA A 121 -4.93 -19.12 -12.00
CA ALA A 121 -5.75 -19.14 -13.20
C ALA A 121 -4.97 -19.62 -14.43
N ALA A 122 -3.73 -19.14 -14.61
CA ALA A 122 -2.86 -19.58 -15.70
C ALA A 122 -2.50 -21.08 -15.58
N PHE A 123 -2.27 -21.57 -14.37
CA PHE A 123 -2.00 -22.98 -14.12
C PHE A 123 -3.23 -23.86 -14.42
N LEU A 124 -4.42 -23.43 -14.01
CA LEU A 124 -5.69 -24.11 -14.34
C LEU A 124 -5.93 -24.16 -15.86
N LEU A 125 -5.70 -23.06 -16.56
CA LEU A 125 -5.82 -22.99 -18.02
C LEU A 125 -4.84 -23.95 -18.71
N ALA A 126 -3.59 -24.00 -18.25
CA ALA A 126 -2.60 -24.93 -18.78
C ALA A 126 -3.00 -26.40 -18.57
N VAL A 127 -3.49 -26.77 -17.38
CA VAL A 127 -3.97 -28.13 -17.07
C VAL A 127 -5.15 -28.52 -17.95
N VAL A 128 -6.12 -27.62 -18.16
CA VAL A 128 -7.27 -27.87 -19.04
C VAL A 128 -6.82 -28.07 -20.49
N CYS A 129 -5.95 -27.20 -21.01
CA CYS A 129 -5.45 -27.32 -22.39
C CYS A 129 -4.68 -28.62 -22.63
N VAL A 130 -3.83 -29.04 -21.69
CA VAL A 130 -3.08 -30.31 -21.79
C VAL A 130 -4.02 -31.52 -21.68
N GLY A 131 -4.98 -31.48 -20.76
CA GLY A 131 -5.96 -32.55 -20.59
C GLY A 131 -6.86 -32.75 -21.82
N VAL A 132 -7.31 -31.66 -22.45
CA VAL A 132 -8.10 -31.72 -23.70
C VAL A 132 -7.26 -32.27 -24.85
N ALA A 133 -6.01 -31.84 -25.01
CA ALA A 133 -5.11 -32.35 -26.04
C ALA A 133 -4.82 -33.86 -25.88
N ALA A 134 -4.68 -34.35 -24.64
CA ALA A 134 -4.44 -35.76 -24.34
C ALA A 134 -5.67 -36.67 -24.55
N ILE A 135 -6.89 -36.13 -24.48
CA ILE A 135 -8.14 -36.87 -24.77
C ILE A 135 -8.44 -36.86 -26.29
N SER A 136 -7.84 -35.93 -27.03
CA SER A 136 -8.07 -35.73 -28.47
C SER A 136 -7.01 -36.37 -29.38
N ALA A 137 -6.04 -37.10 -28.81
CA ALA A 137 -4.94 -37.78 -29.52
C ALA A 137 -5.09 -39.31 -29.40
#